data_AF-A0A3N5IWC0-F1
#
_entry.id   AF-A0A3N5IWC0-F1
#
_cell.length_a   1.000
_cell.length_b   1.000
_cell.length_c   1.000
_cell.angle_alpha   90.00
_cell.angle_beta   90.00
_cell.angle_gamma   90.00
#
_symmetry.space_group_name_H-M   'P 1'
#
loop_
_entity.id
_entity.type
_entity.pdbx_description
1 polymer ?
#
loop_
_entity_poly.entity_id
_entity_poly.type
_entity_poly.pdbx_seq_one_letter_code
_entity_poly.pdbx_strand_id
1 'polypeptide(L)'
;MNRNNLGVTHLHRNLIAAIGLAMSLFSVAAFAQQDGEPSVPLRAVWNQTAIPIGGQAELGIVFDVPPKHHITDIEFGLFYVQIRDTFGLHFDSAIFPAGEPYREGERCYRGRVLVRVPVTATDSAAIGERAWKIEAGYQICQEFGQEVCYLPAQREVNVAATIAARGTAVSPANQETFAPPVEVAEAKTLEERLIAALEEGSWLAFLLVFIGGFLTSFTPCVYPVIP
;
A
#
# COMPACT_ATOMS: atom_id res chain seq x y z
N MET A 1 1.79 -91.76 25.07
CA MET A 1 0.40 -91.24 25.15
C MET A 1 0.48 -89.73 25.29
N ASN A 2 0.26 -88.94 24.25
CA ASN A 2 -1.01 -88.47 23.68
C ASN A 2 -1.72 -87.37 24.52
N ARG A 3 -1.91 -86.19 23.89
CA ARG A 3 -2.87 -85.10 24.19
C ARG A 3 -2.63 -84.32 25.50
N ASN A 4 -2.54 -82.99 25.56
CA ASN A 4 -3.28 -81.95 24.83
C ASN A 4 -2.54 -80.58 24.86
N ASN A 5 -2.84 -79.77 23.85
CA ASN A 5 -2.25 -78.48 23.53
C ASN A 5 -3.35 -77.38 23.63
N LEU A 6 -2.90 -76.12 23.71
CA LEU A 6 -3.62 -74.88 23.31
C LEU A 6 -4.59 -74.24 24.31
N GLY A 7 -4.30 -73.00 24.71
CA GLY A 7 -5.32 -72.11 25.26
C GLY A 7 -4.88 -70.89 26.06
N VAL A 8 -3.71 -70.27 25.84
CA VAL A 8 -3.36 -69.02 26.56
C VAL A 8 -2.69 -68.00 25.63
N THR A 9 -3.36 -67.60 24.55
CA THR A 9 -2.88 -66.51 23.67
C THR A 9 -3.99 -65.68 23.03
N HIS A 10 -5.12 -65.48 23.73
CA HIS A 10 -6.22 -64.68 23.18
C HIS A 10 -6.73 -63.52 24.05
N LEU A 11 -6.15 -63.26 25.23
CA LEU A 11 -6.69 -62.24 26.15
C LEU A 11 -6.07 -60.83 26.05
N HIS A 12 -5.07 -60.59 25.20
CA HIS A 12 -4.40 -59.28 25.11
C HIS A 12 -4.46 -58.59 23.74
N ARG A 13 -5.26 -59.10 22.79
CA ARG A 13 -5.28 -58.55 21.42
C ARG A 13 -6.51 -57.73 21.04
N ASN A 14 -7.39 -57.43 22.02
CA ASN A 14 -8.60 -56.66 21.78
C ASN A 14 -8.72 -55.36 22.62
N LEU A 15 -7.69 -54.99 23.39
CA LEU A 15 -7.70 -53.75 24.18
C LEU A 15 -6.75 -52.65 23.66
N ILE A 16 -6.04 -52.89 22.56
CA ILE A 16 -5.12 -51.89 21.96
C ILE A 16 -5.69 -51.31 20.65
N ALA A 17 -6.82 -51.82 20.16
CA ALA A 17 -7.42 -51.41 18.89
C ALA A 17 -8.43 -50.23 18.99
N ALA A 18 -8.60 -49.61 20.16
CA ALA A 18 -9.64 -48.59 20.39
C ALA A 18 -9.12 -47.21 20.87
N ILE A 19 -7.81 -46.96 20.84
CA ILE A 19 -7.21 -45.65 21.20
C ILE A 19 -6.25 -45.17 20.07
N GLY A 20 -6.48 -45.62 18.83
CA GLY A 20 -5.61 -45.35 17.69
C GLY A 20 -6.31 -44.75 16.47
N LEU A 21 -7.51 -44.18 16.63
CA LEU A 21 -8.33 -43.70 15.51
C LEU A 21 -9.07 -42.38 15.83
N ALA A 22 -8.42 -41.44 16.51
CA ALA A 22 -9.05 -40.16 16.86
C ALA A 22 -8.11 -38.94 16.84
N MET A 23 -7.04 -38.95 16.04
CA MET A 23 -6.15 -37.79 15.84
C MET A 23 -5.63 -37.69 14.40
N SER A 24 -6.51 -37.79 13.41
CA SER A 24 -6.12 -37.65 12.00
C SER A 24 -7.06 -36.78 11.17
N LEU A 25 -7.67 -35.75 11.76
CA LEU A 25 -8.52 -34.81 11.04
C LEU A 25 -8.45 -33.43 11.68
N PHE A 26 -7.38 -32.67 11.45
CA PHE A 26 -7.42 -31.20 11.48
C PHE A 26 -6.18 -30.62 10.78
N SER A 27 -6.10 -30.84 9.47
CA SER A 27 -5.33 -29.95 8.59
C SER A 27 -6.34 -29.19 7.75
N VAL A 28 -7.01 -28.22 8.39
CA VAL A 28 -7.66 -27.15 7.63
C VAL A 28 -6.54 -26.20 7.27
N ALA A 29 -6.11 -26.24 6.01
CA ALA A 29 -5.32 -25.16 5.44
C ALA A 29 -6.18 -23.90 5.53
N ALA A 30 -5.79 -22.97 6.41
CA ALA A 30 -6.38 -21.65 6.49
C ALA A 30 -5.89 -20.81 5.31
N PHE A 31 -6.44 -21.06 4.12
CA PHE A 31 -6.51 -20.05 3.07
C PHE A 31 -7.82 -19.29 3.25
N ALA A 32 -7.83 -18.37 4.21
CA ALA A 32 -8.84 -17.33 4.25
C ALA A 32 -8.50 -16.34 3.13
N GLN A 33 -8.88 -16.64 1.89
CA GLN A 33 -9.05 -15.60 0.89
C GLN A 33 -10.30 -14.84 1.31
N GLN A 34 -10.11 -13.67 1.90
CA GLN A 34 -11.20 -12.84 2.39
C GLN A 34 -11.95 -12.29 1.17
N ASP A 35 -13.01 -13.00 0.76
CA ASP A 35 -13.95 -12.53 -0.26
C ASP A 35 -14.43 -11.13 0.12
N GLY A 36 -14.04 -10.11 -0.66
CA GLY A 36 -14.42 -8.71 -0.45
C GLY A 36 -13.29 -7.73 -0.13
N GLU A 37 -12.04 -8.16 0.02
CA GLU A 37 -10.90 -7.21 0.14
C GLU A 37 -10.70 -6.45 -1.19
N PRO A 38 -10.58 -5.11 -1.16
CA PRO A 38 -10.30 -4.32 -2.37
C PRO A 38 -8.94 -4.69 -2.96
N SER A 39 -8.92 -4.92 -4.29
CA SER A 39 -7.69 -5.22 -5.00
C SER A 39 -6.83 -3.95 -5.15
N VAL A 40 -5.58 -4.02 -4.69
CA VAL A 40 -4.54 -3.04 -4.95
C VAL A 40 -3.57 -3.66 -5.96
N PRO A 41 -3.58 -3.28 -7.24
CA PRO A 41 -2.58 -3.75 -8.19
C PRO A 41 -1.16 -3.32 -7.78
N LEU A 42 -0.22 -4.28 -7.78
CA LEU A 42 1.20 -4.04 -7.52
C LEU A 42 2.04 -4.39 -8.74
N ARG A 43 3.05 -3.58 -9.04
CA ARG A 43 4.07 -3.89 -10.04
C ARG A 43 5.43 -3.32 -9.65
N ALA A 44 6.47 -3.99 -10.12
CA ALA A 44 7.84 -3.50 -10.06
C ALA A 44 8.24 -2.86 -11.41
N VAL A 45 8.88 -1.70 -11.36
CA VAL A 45 9.41 -0.98 -12.52
C VAL A 45 10.80 -0.46 -12.23
N TRP A 46 11.65 -0.33 -13.25
CA TRP A 46 12.98 0.25 -13.12
C TRP A 46 13.01 1.66 -13.72
N ASN A 47 13.80 2.55 -13.13
CA ASN A 47 14.02 3.89 -13.68
C ASN A 47 14.89 3.88 -14.96
N GLN A 48 15.43 2.71 -15.32
CA GLN A 48 16.36 2.52 -16.43
C GLN A 48 16.29 1.10 -17.00
N THR A 49 16.82 0.92 -18.21
CA THR A 49 16.70 -0.32 -19.01
C THR A 49 17.61 -1.47 -18.56
N ALA A 50 18.72 -1.18 -17.89
CA ALA A 50 19.67 -2.18 -17.41
C ALA A 50 20.51 -1.62 -16.23
N ILE A 51 21.15 -2.49 -15.46
CA ILE A 51 21.99 -2.13 -14.32
C ILE A 51 23.42 -2.61 -14.61
N PRO A 52 24.33 -1.72 -15.04
CA PRO A 52 25.73 -2.07 -15.24
C PRO A 52 26.39 -2.48 -13.92
N ILE A 53 27.30 -3.44 -13.95
CA ILE A 53 28.17 -3.77 -12.80
C ILE A 53 28.88 -2.51 -12.29
N GLY A 54 28.80 -2.27 -10.98
CA GLY A 54 29.32 -1.07 -10.31
C GLY A 54 28.44 0.18 -10.48
N GLY A 55 27.31 0.06 -11.18
CA GLY A 55 26.34 1.13 -11.40
C GLY A 55 25.22 1.13 -10.36
N GLN A 56 24.45 2.21 -10.39
CA GLN A 56 23.26 2.41 -9.55
C GLN A 56 22.00 2.43 -10.41
N ALA A 57 20.87 2.09 -9.80
CA ALA A 57 19.53 2.16 -10.37
C ALA A 57 18.50 2.40 -9.26
N GLU A 58 17.26 2.72 -9.63
CA GLU A 58 16.13 2.73 -8.70
C GLU A 58 15.09 1.69 -9.13
N LEU A 59 14.70 0.83 -8.19
CA LEU A 59 13.55 -0.05 -8.29
C LEU A 59 12.33 0.66 -7.71
N GLY A 60 11.28 0.79 -8.49
CA GLY A 60 10.00 1.35 -8.08
C GLY A 60 8.97 0.25 -7.86
N ILE A 61 8.39 0.21 -6.66
CA ILE A 61 7.22 -0.63 -6.36
C ILE A 61 5.99 0.27 -6.40
N VAL A 62 5.15 0.06 -7.40
CA VAL A 62 3.96 0.88 -7.64
C VAL A 62 2.74 0.16 -7.09
N PHE A 63 2.04 0.84 -6.18
CA PHE A 63 0.74 0.45 -5.64
C PHE A 63 -0.31 1.37 -6.25
N ASP A 64 -1.30 0.81 -6.95
CA ASP A 64 -2.47 1.58 -7.41
C ASP A 64 -3.61 1.37 -6.40
N VAL A 65 -3.74 2.30 -5.46
CA VAL A 65 -4.80 2.30 -4.45
C VAL A 65 -6.12 2.66 -5.12
N PRO A 66 -7.18 1.83 -4.98
CA PRO A 66 -8.46 2.09 -5.60
C PRO A 66 -9.10 3.37 -5.02
N PRO A 67 -9.97 4.06 -5.79
CA PRO A 67 -10.67 5.24 -5.30
C PRO A 67 -11.42 4.97 -3.98
N LYS A 68 -11.55 6.00 -3.13
CA LYS A 68 -12.24 5.93 -1.83
C LYS A 68 -11.60 4.95 -0.83
N HIS A 69 -10.33 4.64 -1.03
CA HIS A 69 -9.51 3.84 -0.12
C HIS A 69 -8.17 4.51 0.09
N HIS A 70 -7.51 4.14 1.19
CA HIS A 70 -6.12 4.52 1.46
C HIS A 70 -5.34 3.32 2.00
N ILE A 71 -4.02 3.37 1.86
CA ILE A 71 -3.08 2.55 2.63
C ILE A 71 -2.68 3.30 3.90
N THR A 72 -2.70 2.61 5.03
CA THR A 72 -2.35 3.14 6.36
C THR A 72 -0.88 3.59 6.42
N ASP A 73 -0.58 4.47 7.38
CA ASP A 73 0.77 4.99 7.62
C ASP A 73 1.84 3.89 7.78
N ILE A 74 3.06 4.20 7.34
CA ILE A 74 4.27 3.39 7.53
C ILE A 74 4.65 3.23 9.00
N GLU A 75 4.30 4.21 9.86
CA GLU A 75 4.67 4.22 11.29
C GLU A 75 4.11 3.01 12.07
N PHE A 76 2.99 2.45 11.62
CA PHE A 76 2.38 1.26 12.22
C PHE A 76 3.05 -0.05 11.80
N GLY A 77 4.03 -0.01 10.89
CA GLY A 77 4.71 -1.19 10.36
C GLY A 77 3.83 -2.07 9.47
N LEU A 78 2.67 -1.56 9.04
CA LEU A 78 1.71 -2.29 8.20
C LEU A 78 1.94 -2.04 6.71
N PHE A 79 2.65 -0.98 6.33
CA PHE A 79 3.05 -0.69 4.96
C PHE A 79 4.56 -0.85 4.79
N TYR A 80 4.98 -1.88 4.07
CA TYR A 80 6.40 -2.22 3.92
C TYR A 80 6.72 -2.87 2.56
N VAL A 81 7.99 -2.77 2.16
CA VAL A 81 8.58 -3.54 1.07
C VAL A 81 9.76 -4.32 1.62
N GLN A 82 9.72 -5.64 1.51
CA GLN A 82 10.80 -6.53 1.91
C GLN A 82 11.51 -7.09 0.69
N ILE A 83 12.78 -6.74 0.58
CA ILE A 83 13.68 -7.18 -0.48
C ILE A 83 15.03 -7.55 0.14
N ARG A 84 15.65 -8.59 -0.41
CA ARG A 84 16.97 -9.06 0.01
C ARG A 84 17.93 -8.96 -1.16
N ASP A 85 19.20 -8.74 -0.84
CA ASP A 85 20.28 -8.80 -1.81
C ASP A 85 20.26 -10.13 -2.55
N THR A 86 20.34 -10.05 -3.88
CA THR A 86 20.28 -11.22 -4.76
C THR A 86 20.96 -10.92 -6.08
N PHE A 87 21.51 -11.95 -6.73
CA PHE A 87 22.22 -11.84 -8.02
C PHE A 87 23.35 -10.80 -8.07
N GLY A 88 23.92 -10.45 -6.90
CA GLY A 88 24.91 -9.40 -6.74
C GLY A 88 24.34 -7.97 -6.82
N LEU A 89 23.03 -7.81 -6.69
CA LEU A 89 22.37 -6.52 -6.47
C LEU A 89 22.24 -6.28 -4.97
N HIS A 90 22.72 -5.14 -4.52
CA HIS A 90 22.51 -4.62 -3.18
C HIS A 90 21.31 -3.67 -3.18
N PHE A 91 20.36 -3.89 -2.29
CA PHE A 91 19.16 -3.06 -2.15
C PHE A 91 19.23 -2.26 -0.85
N ASP A 92 19.19 -0.94 -0.96
CA ASP A 92 19.10 -0.04 0.19
C ASP A 92 17.69 -0.05 0.79
N SER A 93 17.51 0.65 1.90
CA SER A 93 16.19 0.83 2.53
C SER A 93 15.17 1.45 1.57
N ALA A 94 13.94 0.93 1.60
CA ALA A 94 12.83 1.48 0.84
C ALA A 94 12.50 2.92 1.29
N ILE A 95 12.35 3.81 0.31
CA ILE A 95 12.01 5.22 0.45
C ILE A 95 10.55 5.39 0.03
N PHE A 96 9.71 5.70 1.01
CA PHE A 96 8.29 5.95 0.81
C PHE A 96 8.07 7.41 0.41
N PRO A 97 7.05 7.71 -0.42
CA PRO A 97 6.68 9.09 -0.68
C PRO A 97 6.14 9.74 0.60
N ALA A 98 6.01 11.06 0.59
CA ALA A 98 5.30 11.75 1.66
C ALA A 98 3.83 11.30 1.64
N GLY A 99 3.33 10.75 2.76
CA GLY A 99 1.90 10.43 2.89
C GLY A 99 1.04 11.69 2.87
N GLU A 100 -0.22 11.60 2.51
CA GLU A 100 -1.18 12.70 2.62
C GLU A 100 -1.64 12.84 4.08
N PRO A 101 -1.85 14.06 4.59
CA PRO A 101 -2.47 14.23 5.89
C PRO A 101 -3.79 13.46 6.00
N TYR A 102 -3.93 12.74 7.09
CA TYR A 102 -5.16 12.08 7.50
C TYR A 102 -5.61 12.64 8.85
N ARG A 103 -6.53 11.95 9.53
CA ARG A 103 -7.05 12.33 10.85
C ARG A 103 -5.93 12.70 11.81
N GLU A 104 -6.19 13.69 12.66
CA GLU A 104 -5.34 14.17 13.75
C GLU A 104 -3.91 13.59 13.83
N GLY A 105 -3.04 14.04 12.90
CA GLY A 105 -1.60 13.72 12.92
C GLY A 105 -1.18 12.45 12.18
N GLU A 106 -2.11 11.63 11.72
CA GLU A 106 -1.84 10.45 10.89
C GLU A 106 -1.60 10.85 9.44
N ARG A 107 -0.87 10.01 8.69
CA ARG A 107 -0.78 10.11 7.23
C ARG A 107 -1.32 8.84 6.59
N CYS A 108 -1.74 8.97 5.34
CA CYS A 108 -2.20 7.84 4.54
C CYS A 108 -1.77 7.99 3.10
N TYR A 109 -1.90 6.93 2.31
CA TYR A 109 -1.50 6.91 0.92
C TYR A 109 -2.68 6.58 0.02
N ARG A 110 -3.00 7.48 -0.93
CA ARG A 110 -4.09 7.33 -1.91
C ARG A 110 -3.55 7.31 -3.33
N GLY A 111 -4.40 6.86 -4.26
CA GLY A 111 -4.08 6.84 -5.68
C GLY A 111 -2.84 6.01 -5.99
N ARG A 112 -1.95 6.55 -6.83
CA ARG A 112 -0.71 5.86 -7.20
C ARG A 112 0.41 6.18 -6.21
N VAL A 113 0.90 5.16 -5.53
CA VAL A 113 2.01 5.26 -4.57
C VAL A 113 3.24 4.59 -5.16
N LEU A 114 4.33 5.33 -5.28
CA LEU A 114 5.63 4.80 -5.72
C LEU A 114 6.59 4.71 -4.53
N VAL A 115 6.89 3.48 -4.10
CA VAL A 115 7.96 3.21 -3.13
C VAL A 115 9.25 2.97 -3.90
N ARG A 116 10.31 3.74 -3.61
CA ARG A 116 11.59 3.65 -4.30
C ARG A 116 12.58 2.84 -3.48
N VAL A 117 13.33 1.96 -4.13
CA VAL A 117 14.41 1.19 -3.52
C VAL A 117 15.67 1.48 -4.33
N PRO A 118 16.63 2.23 -3.78
CA PRO A 118 17.94 2.40 -4.42
C PRO A 118 18.66 1.06 -4.53
N VAL A 119 19.30 0.83 -5.67
CA VAL A 119 19.95 -0.44 -5.99
C VAL A 119 21.36 -0.19 -6.50
N THR A 120 22.33 -0.93 -5.98
CA THR A 120 23.71 -0.93 -6.48
C THR A 120 24.09 -2.31 -6.99
N ALA A 121 24.57 -2.41 -8.22
CA ALA A 121 25.14 -3.66 -8.74
C ALA A 121 26.58 -3.81 -8.24
N THR A 122 26.83 -4.83 -7.42
CA THR A 122 28.15 -5.16 -6.89
C THR A 122 29.06 -5.75 -7.97
N ASP A 123 30.36 -5.82 -7.70
CA ASP A 123 31.34 -6.40 -8.62
C ASP A 123 31.13 -7.90 -8.89
N SER A 124 30.38 -8.60 -8.04
CA SER A 124 30.03 -10.01 -8.21
C SER A 124 28.71 -10.23 -8.96
N ALA A 125 28.05 -9.16 -9.42
CA ALA A 125 26.77 -9.28 -10.11
C ALA A 125 26.89 -10.06 -11.42
N ALA A 126 26.01 -11.05 -11.58
CA ALA A 126 26.04 -11.93 -12.74
C ALA A 126 25.25 -11.32 -13.91
N ILE A 127 25.93 -11.04 -15.01
CA ILE A 127 25.34 -10.45 -16.23
C ILE A 127 24.18 -11.29 -16.77
N GLY A 128 23.16 -10.62 -17.29
CA GLY A 128 22.01 -11.19 -17.97
C GLY A 128 20.67 -10.83 -17.33
N GLU A 129 19.60 -11.38 -17.88
CA GLU A 129 18.24 -11.21 -17.35
C GLU A 129 18.05 -12.06 -16.09
N ARG A 130 17.44 -11.45 -15.08
CA ARG A 130 17.11 -12.09 -13.80
C ARG A 130 15.68 -11.78 -13.46
N ALA A 131 14.97 -12.77 -12.94
CA ALA A 131 13.63 -12.59 -12.40
C ALA A 131 13.53 -13.25 -11.03
N TRP A 132 12.87 -12.58 -10.09
CA TRP A 132 12.62 -13.07 -8.74
C TRP A 132 11.35 -12.45 -8.17
N LYS A 133 10.99 -12.89 -6.97
CA LYS A 133 9.84 -12.37 -6.23
C LYS A 133 10.30 -11.65 -4.98
N ILE A 134 9.58 -10.59 -4.63
CA ILE A 134 9.72 -9.86 -3.38
C ILE A 134 8.37 -9.80 -2.67
N GLU A 135 8.38 -9.42 -1.40
CA GLU A 135 7.15 -9.27 -0.62
C GLU A 135 6.86 -7.79 -0.37
N ALA A 136 5.61 -7.39 -0.56
CA ALA A 136 5.09 -6.10 -0.14
C ALA A 136 3.89 -6.31 0.78
N GLY A 137 3.89 -5.63 1.92
CA GLY A 137 2.81 -5.64 2.90
C GLY A 137 2.11 -4.28 2.95
N TYR A 138 0.78 -4.29 3.09
CA TYR A 138 -0.01 -3.07 3.30
C TYR A 138 -1.30 -3.39 4.08
N GLN A 139 -1.83 -2.41 4.79
CA GLN A 139 -3.22 -2.43 5.25
C GLN A 139 -4.01 -1.39 4.46
N ILE A 140 -5.12 -1.81 3.87
CA ILE A 140 -6.04 -0.94 3.14
C ILE A 140 -7.27 -0.64 3.99
N CYS A 141 -7.73 0.61 3.97
CA CYS A 141 -8.96 1.04 4.62
C CYS A 141 -9.88 1.72 3.62
N GLN A 142 -11.18 1.49 3.77
CA GLN A 142 -12.24 2.15 3.00
C GLN A 142 -12.63 3.46 3.67
N GLU A 143 -12.82 4.52 2.89
CA GLU A 143 -13.15 5.86 3.40
C GLU A 143 -14.62 6.27 3.21
N PHE A 144 -15.35 5.57 2.35
CA PHE A 144 -16.71 5.93 1.97
C PHE A 144 -17.75 5.00 2.57
N GLY A 145 -18.82 5.58 3.15
CA GLY A 145 -19.88 4.84 3.82
C GLY A 145 -19.51 4.57 5.27
N GLN A 146 -19.19 3.31 5.59
CA GLN A 146 -18.56 2.97 6.86
C GLN A 146 -17.06 2.84 6.64
N GLU A 147 -16.31 3.56 7.46
CA GLU A 147 -14.87 3.39 7.45
C GLU A 147 -14.52 2.03 8.06
N VAL A 148 -13.84 1.22 7.27
CA VAL A 148 -13.45 -0.14 7.65
C VAL A 148 -12.03 -0.37 7.15
N CYS A 149 -11.17 -0.78 8.07
CA CYS A 149 -9.84 -1.28 7.73
C CYS A 149 -9.87 -2.80 7.58
N TYR A 150 -9.30 -3.28 6.49
CA TYR A 150 -9.15 -4.71 6.20
C TYR A 150 -7.94 -5.28 6.97
N LEU A 151 -7.80 -6.60 6.99
CA LEU A 151 -6.60 -7.22 7.57
C LEU A 151 -5.36 -6.85 6.74
N PRO A 152 -4.17 -6.76 7.36
CA PRO A 152 -2.94 -6.56 6.62
C PRO A 152 -2.73 -7.65 5.57
N ALA A 153 -2.49 -7.21 4.33
CA ALA A 153 -2.28 -8.07 3.18
C ALA A 153 -0.80 -8.14 2.84
N GLN A 154 -0.32 -9.35 2.56
CA GLN A 154 0.99 -9.60 1.97
C GLN A 154 0.80 -10.02 0.52
N ARG A 155 1.59 -9.44 -0.39
CA ARG A 155 1.53 -9.73 -1.83
C ARG A 155 2.94 -9.98 -2.36
N GLU A 156 3.07 -11.01 -3.18
CA GLU A 156 4.28 -11.26 -3.95
C GLU A 156 4.31 -10.33 -5.17
N VAL A 157 5.44 -9.65 -5.38
CA VAL A 157 5.67 -8.80 -6.56
C VAL A 157 6.78 -9.44 -7.39
N ASN A 158 6.51 -9.68 -8.67
CA ASN A 158 7.52 -10.17 -9.60
C ASN A 158 8.43 -9.00 -10.02
N VAL A 159 9.73 -9.17 -9.85
CA VAL A 159 10.77 -8.23 -10.29
C VAL A 159 11.59 -8.91 -11.37
N ALA A 160 11.84 -8.20 -12.47
CA ALA A 160 12.76 -8.63 -13.52
C ALA A 160 13.76 -7.51 -13.81
N ALA A 161 15.05 -7.83 -13.92
CA ALA A 161 16.12 -6.87 -14.17
C ALA A 161 17.14 -7.42 -15.18
N THR A 162 17.70 -6.53 -15.97
CA THR A 162 18.80 -6.83 -16.88
C THR A 162 20.10 -6.31 -16.27
N ILE A 163 20.97 -7.20 -15.83
CA ILE A 163 22.30 -6.83 -15.32
C ILE A 163 23.26 -6.80 -16.51
N ALA A 164 23.94 -5.67 -16.71
CA ALA A 164 24.82 -5.43 -17.85
C ALA A 164 26.30 -5.38 -17.45
N ALA A 165 27.19 -5.54 -18.43
CA ALA A 165 28.62 -5.36 -18.20
C ALA A 165 28.94 -3.93 -17.74
N ARG A 166 30.04 -3.76 -17.00
CA ARG A 166 30.54 -2.44 -16.60
C ARG A 166 30.74 -1.54 -17.82
N GLY A 167 30.27 -0.29 -17.72
CA GLY A 167 30.41 0.69 -18.81
C GLY A 167 29.41 0.52 -19.96
N THR A 168 28.45 -0.42 -19.86
CA THR A 168 27.34 -0.51 -20.82
C THR A 168 26.49 0.76 -20.74
N ALA A 169 26.16 1.35 -21.88
CA ALA A 169 25.25 2.50 -21.96
C ALA A 169 23.84 2.07 -21.53
N VAL A 170 23.18 2.90 -20.72
CA VAL A 170 21.85 2.64 -20.19
C VAL A 170 20.90 3.73 -20.66
N SER A 171 19.70 3.35 -21.09
CA SER A 171 18.62 4.29 -21.37
C SER A 171 17.67 4.44 -20.18
N PRO A 172 17.22 5.66 -19.85
CA PRO A 172 16.14 5.89 -18.90
C PRO A 172 14.87 5.12 -19.28
N ALA A 173 14.11 4.65 -18.28
CA ALA A 173 12.84 3.94 -18.44
C ALA A 173 11.82 4.44 -17.41
N ASN A 174 10.53 4.31 -17.71
CA ASN A 174 9.41 4.66 -16.82
C ASN A 174 9.50 6.08 -16.22
N GLN A 175 10.05 7.04 -16.96
CA GLN A 175 10.34 8.38 -16.46
C GLN A 175 9.09 9.09 -15.91
N GLU A 176 7.93 8.86 -16.50
CA GLU A 176 6.63 9.34 -16.05
C GLU A 176 6.21 8.77 -14.68
N THR A 177 6.69 7.58 -14.32
CA THR A 177 6.43 6.97 -13.01
C THR A 177 7.37 7.55 -11.96
N PHE A 178 8.64 7.75 -12.29
CA PHE A 178 9.66 8.29 -11.38
C PHE A 178 9.73 9.82 -11.36
N ALA A 179 8.91 10.51 -12.14
CA ALA A 179 8.78 11.95 -12.06
C ALA A 179 8.22 12.33 -10.68
N PRO A 180 8.71 13.41 -10.05
CA PRO A 180 8.03 13.96 -8.88
C PRO A 180 6.58 14.31 -9.26
N PRO A 181 5.62 14.15 -8.33
CA PRO A 181 4.27 14.65 -8.54
C PRO A 181 4.38 16.11 -8.98
N VAL A 182 3.83 16.44 -10.15
CA VAL A 182 3.67 17.84 -10.53
C VAL A 182 2.74 18.41 -9.47
N GLU A 183 3.26 19.30 -8.61
CA GLU A 183 2.42 20.15 -7.78
C GLU A 183 1.57 20.97 -8.75
N VAL A 184 0.41 20.43 -9.12
CA VAL A 184 -0.64 21.22 -9.70
C VAL A 184 -1.03 22.12 -8.55
N ALA A 185 -0.53 23.35 -8.54
CA ALA A 185 -0.94 24.35 -7.57
C ALA A 185 -2.46 24.27 -7.49
N GLU A 186 -2.98 23.75 -6.37
CA GLU A 186 -4.41 23.62 -6.18
C GLU A 186 -4.97 25.01 -6.44
N ALA A 187 -5.82 25.11 -7.46
CA ALA A 187 -6.57 26.32 -7.66
C ALA A 187 -7.41 26.48 -6.40
N LYS A 188 -6.95 27.37 -5.50
CA LYS A 188 -7.64 27.70 -4.25
C LYS A 188 -9.14 27.72 -4.53
N THR A 189 -9.90 26.98 -3.72
CA THR A 189 -11.34 26.91 -3.88
C THR A 189 -11.92 28.33 -3.86
N LEU A 190 -13.09 28.55 -4.48
CA LEU A 190 -13.71 29.88 -4.50
C LEU A 190 -13.84 30.44 -3.06
N GLU A 191 -14.10 29.56 -2.11
CA GLU A 191 -14.24 29.86 -0.69
C GLU A 191 -12.90 30.31 -0.07
N GLU A 192 -11.80 29.60 -0.32
CA GLU A 192 -10.45 29.99 0.13
C GLU A 192 -9.98 31.31 -0.50
N ARG A 193 -10.33 31.56 -1.76
CA ARG A 193 -10.02 32.82 -2.45
C ARG A 193 -10.82 33.98 -1.87
N LEU A 194 -12.06 33.72 -1.48
CA LEU A 194 -12.93 34.71 -0.85
C LEU A 194 -12.40 35.04 0.55
N ILE A 195 -12.09 34.04 1.37
CA ILE A 195 -11.54 34.22 2.72
C ILE A 195 -10.20 34.97 2.68
N ALA A 196 -9.28 34.59 1.78
CA ALA A 196 -8.01 35.29 1.63
C ALA A 196 -8.20 36.77 1.19
N ALA A 197 -9.17 37.05 0.30
CA ALA A 197 -9.49 38.42 -0.12
C ALA A 197 -10.17 39.24 0.98
N LEU A 198 -10.86 38.59 1.92
CA LEU A 198 -11.41 39.23 3.12
C LEU A 198 -10.32 39.51 4.17
N GLU A 199 -9.35 38.60 4.35
CA GLU A 199 -8.23 38.75 5.29
C GLU A 199 -7.22 39.82 4.87
N GLU A 200 -7.04 40.06 3.58
CA GLU A 200 -6.22 41.17 3.06
C GLU A 200 -6.76 42.57 3.42
N GLY A 201 -7.92 42.66 4.09
CA GLY A 201 -8.39 43.91 4.70
C GLY A 201 -8.81 44.95 3.67
N SER A 202 -9.65 44.57 2.72
CA SER A 202 -10.16 45.49 1.69
C SER A 202 -11.24 46.42 2.26
N TRP A 203 -10.95 47.72 2.31
CA TRP A 203 -11.91 48.77 2.68
C TRP A 203 -13.21 48.71 1.82
N LEU A 204 -13.09 48.21 0.59
CA LEU A 204 -14.21 48.03 -0.33
C LEU A 204 -15.13 46.90 0.15
N ALA A 205 -14.58 45.81 0.71
CA ALA A 205 -15.38 44.74 1.30
C ALA A 205 -16.18 45.25 2.51
N PHE A 206 -15.55 46.07 3.36
CA PHE A 206 -16.24 46.73 4.48
C PHE A 206 -17.39 47.63 3.99
N LEU A 207 -17.14 48.46 2.96
CA LEU A 207 -18.18 49.31 2.37
C LEU A 207 -19.33 48.50 1.77
N LEU A 208 -19.03 47.41 1.06
CA LEU A 208 -20.05 46.54 0.44
C LEU A 208 -20.89 45.82 1.49
N VAL A 209 -20.29 45.31 2.56
CA VAL A 209 -21.02 44.68 3.69
C VAL A 209 -21.87 45.72 4.42
N PHE A 210 -21.34 46.92 4.66
CA PHE A 210 -22.08 48.02 5.30
C PHE A 210 -23.30 48.45 4.48
N ILE A 211 -23.13 48.67 3.17
CA ILE A 211 -24.23 49.02 2.26
C ILE A 211 -25.21 47.85 2.13
N GLY A 212 -24.73 46.61 2.05
CA GLY A 212 -25.57 45.41 2.00
C GLY A 212 -26.46 45.26 3.23
N GLY A 213 -25.90 45.43 4.44
CA GLY A 213 -26.68 45.42 5.69
C GLY A 213 -27.65 46.60 5.78
N PHE A 214 -27.22 47.79 5.36
CA PHE A 214 -28.07 48.98 5.30
C PHE A 214 -29.27 48.76 4.36
N LEU A 215 -29.05 48.25 3.14
CA LEU A 215 -30.11 47.95 2.18
C LEU A 215 -31.03 46.83 2.65
N THR A 216 -30.49 45.81 3.33
CA THR A 216 -31.30 44.72 3.91
C THR A 216 -32.23 45.25 5.00
N SER A 217 -31.83 46.31 5.71
CA SER A 217 -32.70 46.97 6.70
C SER A 217 -33.91 47.68 6.06
N PHE A 218 -33.87 47.97 4.76
CA PHE A 218 -35.01 48.50 3.98
C PHE A 218 -35.80 47.41 3.25
N THR A 219 -35.60 46.13 3.58
CA THR A 219 -36.49 45.05 3.15
C THR A 219 -37.52 44.77 4.24
N PRO A 220 -38.70 45.42 4.25
CA PRO A 220 -39.76 45.18 5.23
C PRO A 220 -40.47 43.86 4.90
N CYS A 221 -39.77 42.74 4.98
CA CYS A 221 -40.32 41.41 4.78
C CYS A 221 -40.25 40.62 6.09
N VAL A 222 -40.76 41.21 7.17
CA VAL A 222 -41.27 40.43 8.30
C VAL A 222 -42.61 39.90 7.86
N TYR A 223 -42.65 38.63 7.47
CA TYR A 223 -43.90 37.92 7.19
C TYR A 223 -44.75 37.95 8.46
N PRO A 224 -46.03 38.36 8.38
CA PRO A 224 -46.88 38.43 9.56
C PRO A 224 -47.01 37.03 10.17
N VAL A 225 -46.63 36.90 11.43
CA VAL A 225 -47.04 35.77 12.27
C VAL A 225 -48.56 35.86 12.39
N ILE A 226 -49.26 34.96 11.70
CA ILE A 226 -50.70 34.77 11.84
C ILE A 226 -50.89 33.91 13.11
N PRO A 227 -51.51 34.43 14.18
CA PRO A 227 -51.89 33.64 15.34
C PRO A 227 -53.06 32.69 15.02
#